data_AF-A0A8J5WWX6-F1
#
_entry.id   AF-A0A8J5WWX6-F1
#
_cell.length_a   1.000
_cell.length_b   1.000
_cell.length_c   1.000
_cell.angle_alpha   90.00
_cell.angle_beta   90.00
_cell.angle_gamma   90.00
#
_symmetry.space_group_name_H-M   'P 1'
#
loop_
_entity.id
_entity.type
_entity.pdbx_description
1 polymer ?
#
loop_
_entity_poly.entity_id
_entity_poly.type
_entity_poly.pdbx_seq_one_letter_code
_entity_poly.pdbx_strand_id
1 'polypeptide(L)'
;MEALRKQASKLREHVAKQQQAVLKQFTARYNQDPSLVDEAELECHQNLQMLYNSTRAAKHFQRNIVRSVEGFIAVSTKQMEIVKKLAEDCCRYGNDNQNFGFVLARASIGFGKSHSQMEKEQENLLKFLGEQVFESLRKIIMSAPLEDARMLTYRYQRIRQDMESQIADVMRKQLKSKESSGNADNSVKLQHAESKLSELRTTLSALGREATAAMEAVVVQQQQVTFDRLLAMVDAERAYHQNAAGILNKLHDEMVHAKHHNEAENHYDETSSEPKTPAQDSQSTSEDHISTKIGEPTRNETSEPTRNGQEVDYVGEVRMPFAPHTMMITEPSQYLFFILLHYCSAL
;
A
#
# COMPACT_ATOMS: atom_id res chain seq x y z
N MET A 1 58.61 -5.59 -33.32
CA MET A 1 57.77 -5.60 -32.09
C MET A 1 58.15 -4.51 -31.08
N GLU A 2 59.44 -4.23 -30.83
CA GLU A 2 59.85 -3.23 -29.83
C GLU A 2 59.62 -1.76 -30.24
N ALA A 3 59.75 -1.43 -31.53
CA ALA A 3 59.50 -0.07 -32.03
C ALA A 3 58.03 0.38 -31.82
N LEU A 4 57.07 -0.53 -32.01
CA LEU A 4 55.65 -0.30 -31.72
C LEU A 4 55.39 -0.10 -30.21
N ARG A 5 56.08 -0.85 -29.35
CA ARG A 5 56.01 -0.65 -27.88
C ARG A 5 56.58 0.71 -27.46
N LYS A 6 57.65 1.18 -28.12
CA LYS A 6 58.23 2.52 -27.88
C LYS A 6 57.31 3.66 -28.35
N GLN A 7 56.59 3.49 -29.47
CA GLN A 7 55.59 4.46 -29.89
C GLN A 7 54.36 4.47 -28.97
N ALA A 8 53.88 3.30 -28.55
CA ALA A 8 52.75 3.18 -27.63
C ALA A 8 53.05 3.78 -26.25
N SER A 9 54.28 3.64 -25.74
CA SER A 9 54.70 4.28 -24.48
C SER A 9 54.79 5.80 -24.60
N LYS A 10 55.33 6.33 -25.69
CA LYS A 10 55.32 7.78 -25.97
C LYS A 10 53.91 8.36 -26.06
N LEU A 11 52.99 7.64 -26.71
CA LEU A 11 51.59 8.06 -26.80
C LEU A 11 50.92 8.07 -25.41
N ARG A 12 51.13 7.04 -24.60
CA ARG A 12 50.63 6.99 -23.22
C ARG A 12 51.16 8.14 -22.37
N GLU A 13 52.44 8.47 -22.50
CA GLU A 13 53.04 9.59 -21.77
C GLU A 13 52.47 10.94 -22.23
N HIS A 14 52.24 11.11 -23.53
CA HIS A 14 51.63 12.31 -24.09
C HIS A 14 50.18 12.48 -23.64
N VAL A 15 49.41 11.38 -23.61
CA VAL A 15 48.03 11.36 -23.10
C VAL A 15 48.02 11.65 -21.59
N ALA A 16 48.94 11.09 -20.81
CA ALA A 16 49.04 11.37 -19.38
C ALA A 16 49.39 12.85 -19.11
N LYS A 17 50.32 13.43 -19.86
CA LYS A 17 50.65 14.86 -19.79
C LYS A 17 49.47 15.75 -20.18
N GLN A 18 48.72 15.37 -21.22
CA GLN A 18 47.52 16.10 -21.64
C GLN A 18 46.40 15.99 -20.60
N GLN A 19 46.15 14.81 -20.05
CA GLN A 19 45.18 14.60 -18.97
C GLN A 19 45.57 15.41 -17.72
N GLN A 20 46.87 15.45 -17.38
CA GLN A 20 47.36 16.24 -16.25
C GLN A 20 47.27 17.75 -16.51
N ALA A 21 47.47 18.21 -17.74
CA ALA A 21 47.29 19.63 -18.12
C ALA A 21 45.81 20.04 -18.06
N VAL A 22 44.91 19.17 -18.49
CA VAL A 22 43.46 19.36 -18.42
C VAL A 22 43.00 19.36 -16.96
N LEU A 23 43.43 18.39 -16.15
CA LEU A 23 43.20 18.36 -14.71
C LEU A 23 43.75 19.64 -14.04
N LYS A 24 44.98 20.06 -14.34
CA LYS A 24 45.54 21.32 -13.82
C LYS A 24 44.73 22.54 -14.24
N GLN A 25 44.16 22.60 -15.45
CA GLN A 25 43.24 23.67 -15.84
C GLN A 25 41.94 23.65 -15.04
N PHE A 26 41.42 22.47 -14.70
CA PHE A 26 40.23 22.35 -13.84
C PHE A 26 40.56 22.66 -12.37
N THR A 27 41.69 22.20 -11.85
CA THR A 27 42.13 22.46 -10.46
C THR A 27 42.55 23.92 -10.25
N ALA A 28 43.17 24.57 -11.25
CA ALA A 28 43.50 26.00 -11.18
C ALA A 28 42.25 26.91 -11.18
N ARG A 29 41.11 26.45 -11.72
CA ARG A 29 39.82 27.13 -11.55
C ARG A 29 39.22 26.97 -10.15
N TYR A 30 39.62 25.93 -9.41
CA TYR A 30 39.14 25.64 -8.05
C TYR A 30 40.03 26.22 -6.94
N ASN A 31 41.28 26.58 -7.24
CA ASN A 31 42.24 27.13 -6.26
C ASN A 31 42.27 28.67 -6.21
N GLN A 32 41.27 29.37 -6.75
CA GLN A 32 41.18 30.82 -6.66
C GLN A 32 40.39 31.22 -5.41
N ASP A 33 41.14 31.70 -4.42
CA ASP A 33 40.74 32.41 -3.20
C ASP A 33 39.47 31.90 -2.46
N PRO A 34 39.60 31.18 -1.33
CA PRO A 34 38.49 30.78 -0.48
C PRO A 34 37.60 31.95 -0.03
N SER A 35 38.09 33.18 -0.17
CA SER A 35 37.39 34.43 0.19
C SER A 35 36.20 34.81 -0.72
N LEU A 36 35.96 34.13 -1.85
CA LEU A 36 34.91 34.52 -2.81
C LEU A 36 33.62 33.68 -2.76
N VAL A 37 33.62 32.55 -2.06
CA VAL A 37 32.41 31.77 -1.81
C VAL A 37 31.74 32.34 -0.57
N ASP A 38 30.52 32.84 -0.75
CA ASP A 38 29.68 33.29 0.36
C ASP A 38 29.23 32.03 1.13
N GLU A 39 29.88 31.73 2.26
CA GLU A 39 29.62 30.54 3.08
C GLU A 39 28.14 30.43 3.47
N ALA A 40 27.49 31.57 3.75
CA ALA A 40 26.08 31.63 4.08
C ALA A 40 25.17 31.26 2.88
N GLU A 41 25.59 31.59 1.66
CA GLU A 41 24.90 31.19 0.43
C GLU A 41 25.05 29.68 0.18
N LEU A 42 26.24 29.14 0.41
CA LEU A 42 26.51 27.72 0.28
C LEU A 42 25.68 26.89 1.27
N GLU A 43 25.62 27.32 2.53
CA GLU A 43 24.78 26.69 3.55
C GLU A 43 23.29 26.75 3.16
N CYS A 44 22.81 27.92 2.70
CA CYS A 44 21.44 28.08 2.21
C CYS A 44 21.14 27.12 1.05
N HIS A 45 22.05 26.98 0.10
CA HIS A 45 21.91 26.06 -1.02
C HIS A 45 21.78 24.60 -0.57
N GLN A 46 22.65 24.17 0.34
CA GLN A 46 22.66 22.81 0.88
C GLN A 46 21.37 22.54 1.65
N ASN A 47 20.91 23.48 2.48
CA ASN A 47 19.65 23.35 3.21
C ASN A 47 18.46 23.24 2.24
N LEU A 48 18.38 24.10 1.23
CA LEU A 48 17.33 24.03 0.21
C LEU A 48 17.33 22.69 -0.54
N GLN A 49 18.50 22.14 -0.86
CA GLN A 49 18.61 20.83 -1.49
C GLN A 49 18.09 19.71 -0.57
N MET A 50 18.44 19.76 0.72
CA MET A 50 17.95 18.83 1.74
C MET A 50 16.43 18.89 1.88
N LEU A 51 15.87 20.10 2.02
CA LEU A 51 14.43 20.31 2.13
C LEU A 51 13.68 19.85 0.88
N TYR A 52 14.18 20.18 -0.31
CA TYR A 52 13.59 19.72 -1.57
C TYR A 52 13.55 18.18 -1.66
N ASN A 53 14.65 17.52 -1.29
CA ASN A 53 14.70 16.05 -1.27
C ASN A 53 13.72 15.46 -0.24
N SER A 54 13.63 16.07 0.94
CA SER A 54 12.67 15.69 1.98
C SER A 54 11.23 15.80 1.49
N THR A 55 10.82 16.93 0.90
CA THR A 55 9.46 17.11 0.37
C THR A 55 9.15 16.16 -0.79
N ARG A 56 10.15 15.83 -1.62
CA ARG A 56 10.02 14.83 -2.67
C ARG A 56 9.78 13.43 -2.09
N ALA A 57 10.57 13.02 -1.10
CA ALA A 57 10.43 11.73 -0.45
C ALA A 57 9.07 11.60 0.26
N ALA A 58 8.67 12.63 1.03
CA ALA A 58 7.36 12.68 1.68
C ALA A 58 6.21 12.57 0.67
N LYS A 59 6.25 13.33 -0.44
CA LYS A 59 5.24 13.24 -1.51
C LYS A 59 5.14 11.84 -2.11
N HIS A 60 6.27 11.13 -2.29
CA HIS A 60 6.26 9.75 -2.79
C HIS A 60 5.63 8.80 -1.79
N PHE A 61 6.02 8.89 -0.52
CA PHE A 61 5.45 8.06 0.54
C PHE A 61 3.93 8.26 0.69
N GLN A 62 3.48 9.52 0.74
CA GLN A 62 2.06 9.86 0.80
C GLN A 62 1.27 9.28 -0.39
N ARG A 63 1.83 9.34 -1.61
CA ARG A 63 1.20 8.73 -2.79
C ARG A 63 1.09 7.21 -2.69
N ASN A 64 2.07 6.55 -2.08
CA ASN A 64 2.00 5.11 -1.87
C ASN A 64 0.88 4.77 -0.88
N ILE A 65 0.79 5.49 0.24
CA ILE A 65 -0.33 5.32 1.19
C ILE A 65 -1.67 5.51 0.50
N VAL A 66 -1.84 6.60 -0.25
CA VAL A 66 -3.10 6.90 -0.96
C VAL A 66 -3.51 5.76 -1.88
N ARG A 67 -2.59 5.23 -2.70
CA ARG A 67 -2.88 4.09 -3.59
C ARG A 67 -3.19 2.81 -2.81
N SER A 68 -2.46 2.52 -1.75
CA SER A 68 -2.68 1.34 -0.92
C SER A 68 -4.03 1.40 -0.22
N VAL A 69 -4.41 2.55 0.34
CA VAL A 69 -5.72 2.76 0.98
C VAL A 69 -6.85 2.63 -0.04
N GLU A 70 -6.71 3.23 -1.23
CA GLU A 70 -7.69 3.11 -2.30
C GLU A 70 -7.88 1.65 -2.74
N GLY A 71 -6.77 0.92 -2.94
CA GLY A 71 -6.82 -0.51 -3.26
C GLY A 71 -7.45 -1.35 -2.15
N PHE A 72 -7.11 -1.06 -0.89
CA PHE A 72 -7.68 -1.72 0.27
C PHE A 72 -9.20 -1.51 0.37
N ILE A 73 -9.68 -0.28 0.18
CA ILE A 73 -11.12 0.03 0.16
C ILE A 73 -11.82 -0.73 -0.97
N ALA A 74 -11.25 -0.74 -2.18
CA ALA A 74 -11.84 -1.42 -3.34
C ALA A 74 -11.95 -2.93 -3.15
N VAL A 75 -10.91 -3.57 -2.60
CA VAL A 75 -10.91 -5.02 -2.32
C VAL A 75 -11.86 -5.34 -1.17
N SER A 76 -11.79 -4.57 -0.09
CA SER A 76 -12.65 -4.79 1.09
C SER A 76 -14.12 -4.66 0.73
N THR A 77 -14.49 -3.69 -0.11
CA THR A 77 -15.88 -3.52 -0.55
C THR A 77 -16.42 -4.79 -1.22
N LYS A 78 -15.63 -5.43 -2.09
CA LYS A 78 -16.00 -6.71 -2.73
C LYS A 78 -16.08 -7.86 -1.73
N GLN A 79 -15.15 -7.91 -0.78
CA GLN A 79 -15.20 -8.92 0.30
C GLN A 79 -16.47 -8.77 1.13
N MET A 80 -16.86 -7.54 1.46
CA MET A 80 -18.07 -7.26 2.21
C MET A 80 -19.33 -7.75 1.48
N GLU A 81 -19.42 -7.62 0.16
CA GLU A 81 -20.55 -8.15 -0.62
C GLU A 81 -20.69 -9.67 -0.46
N ILE A 82 -19.57 -10.40 -0.49
CA ILE A 82 -19.55 -11.85 -0.31
C ILE A 82 -20.01 -12.23 1.11
N VAL A 83 -19.49 -11.56 2.14
CA VAL A 83 -19.83 -11.88 3.53
C VAL A 83 -21.26 -11.45 3.86
N LYS A 84 -21.75 -10.33 3.34
CA LYS A 84 -23.17 -9.94 3.42
C LYS A 84 -24.06 -11.02 2.81
N LYS A 85 -23.68 -11.58 1.66
CA LYS A 85 -24.45 -12.66 1.03
C LYS A 85 -24.47 -13.93 1.89
N LEU A 86 -23.34 -14.32 2.46
CA LEU A 86 -23.27 -15.43 3.41
C LEU A 86 -24.19 -15.19 4.62
N ALA A 87 -24.15 -14.00 5.20
CA ALA A 87 -24.98 -13.62 6.34
C ALA A 87 -26.49 -13.67 6.00
N GLU A 88 -26.88 -13.22 4.81
CA GLU A 88 -28.24 -13.31 4.30
C GLU A 88 -28.69 -14.77 4.12
N ASP A 89 -27.83 -15.63 3.59
CA ASP A 89 -28.12 -17.04 3.38
C ASP A 89 -28.32 -17.79 4.70
N CYS A 90 -27.51 -17.50 5.72
CA CYS A 90 -27.70 -18.02 7.08
C CYS A 90 -28.99 -17.50 7.73
N CYS A 91 -29.29 -16.21 7.58
CA CYS A 91 -30.55 -15.64 8.09
C CYS A 91 -31.77 -16.28 7.42
N ARG A 92 -31.73 -16.49 6.11
CA ARG A 92 -32.82 -17.12 5.36
C ARG A 92 -33.09 -18.54 5.88
N TYR A 93 -32.04 -19.36 5.97
CA TYR A 93 -32.19 -20.72 6.52
C TYR A 93 -32.86 -20.72 7.89
N GLY A 94 -32.40 -19.86 8.80
CA GLY A 94 -32.96 -19.85 10.16
C GLY A 94 -34.38 -19.29 10.23
N ASN A 95 -34.75 -18.31 9.38
CA ASN A 95 -36.12 -17.80 9.29
C ASN A 95 -37.08 -18.87 8.74
N ASP A 96 -36.68 -19.62 7.71
CA ASP A 96 -37.48 -20.69 7.12
C ASP A 96 -37.73 -21.84 8.13
N ASN A 97 -36.83 -22.02 9.10
CA ASN A 97 -36.89 -23.09 10.09
C ASN A 97 -37.27 -22.61 11.50
N GLN A 98 -37.70 -21.35 11.66
CA GLN A 98 -37.94 -20.74 12.98
C GLN A 98 -39.08 -21.43 13.75
N ASN A 99 -40.09 -21.94 13.04
CA ASN A 99 -41.26 -22.59 13.62
C ASN A 99 -40.94 -23.94 14.29
N PHE A 100 -39.83 -24.57 13.92
CA PHE A 100 -39.45 -25.88 14.46
C PHE A 100 -38.63 -25.79 15.75
N GLY A 101 -38.26 -24.57 16.19
CA GLY A 101 -37.55 -24.37 17.44
C GLY A 101 -36.11 -24.90 17.49
N PHE A 102 -35.58 -25.42 16.37
CA PHE A 102 -34.25 -26.03 16.31
C PHE A 102 -33.13 -25.05 16.71
N VAL A 103 -32.17 -25.53 17.51
CA VAL A 103 -30.97 -24.75 17.89
C VAL A 103 -30.20 -24.28 16.67
N LEU A 104 -30.10 -25.11 15.63
CA LEU A 104 -29.43 -24.73 14.38
C LEU A 104 -30.09 -23.52 13.72
N ALA A 105 -31.43 -23.47 13.65
CA ALA A 105 -32.15 -22.33 13.07
C ALA A 105 -31.87 -21.03 13.84
N ARG A 106 -31.86 -21.09 15.18
CA ARG A 106 -31.52 -19.96 16.05
C ARG A 106 -30.06 -19.53 15.88
N ALA A 107 -29.14 -20.49 15.85
CA ALA A 107 -27.71 -20.25 15.64
C ALA A 107 -27.42 -19.62 14.27
N SER A 108 -28.09 -20.07 13.20
CA SER A 108 -27.94 -19.49 11.86
C SER A 108 -28.43 -18.05 11.78
N ILE A 109 -29.53 -17.69 12.45
CA ILE A 109 -29.98 -16.29 12.58
C ILE A 109 -28.95 -15.46 13.37
N GLY A 110 -28.47 -15.98 14.50
CA GLY A 110 -27.47 -15.30 15.34
C GLY A 110 -26.18 -15.02 14.58
N PHE A 111 -25.67 -16.03 13.86
CA PHE A 111 -24.50 -15.93 13.01
C PHE A 111 -24.69 -14.89 11.91
N GLY A 112 -25.79 -14.97 11.15
CA GLY A 112 -26.07 -14.03 10.07
C GLY A 112 -26.22 -12.58 10.55
N LYS A 113 -26.94 -12.35 11.66
CA LYS A 113 -27.08 -11.00 12.25
C LYS A 113 -25.73 -10.45 12.73
N SER A 114 -24.93 -11.27 13.39
CA SER A 114 -23.62 -10.87 13.91
C SER A 114 -22.65 -10.52 12.78
N HIS A 115 -22.59 -11.34 11.72
CA HIS A 115 -21.81 -11.03 10.53
C HIS A 115 -22.31 -9.76 9.84
N SER A 116 -23.62 -9.56 9.69
CA SER A 116 -24.16 -8.32 9.13
C SER A 116 -23.75 -7.08 9.93
N GLN A 117 -23.72 -7.19 11.27
CA GLN A 117 -23.23 -6.12 12.14
C GLN A 117 -21.72 -5.90 11.98
N MET A 118 -20.91 -6.95 11.87
CA MET A 118 -19.47 -6.82 11.62
C MET A 118 -19.19 -6.12 10.28
N GLU A 119 -19.96 -6.44 9.23
CA GLU A 119 -19.85 -5.76 7.94
C GLU A 119 -20.22 -4.29 8.04
N LYS A 120 -21.13 -3.91 8.94
CA LYS A 120 -21.43 -2.49 9.21
C LYS A 120 -20.24 -1.78 9.88
N GLU A 121 -19.55 -2.44 10.81
CA GLU A 121 -18.31 -1.90 11.41
C GLU A 121 -17.21 -1.76 10.36
N GLN A 122 -17.06 -2.74 9.45
CA GLN A 122 -16.11 -2.65 8.33
C GLN A 122 -16.47 -1.49 7.39
N GLU A 123 -17.75 -1.28 7.09
CA GLU A 123 -18.20 -0.14 6.28
C GLU A 123 -17.80 1.20 6.89
N ASN A 124 -17.95 1.33 8.22
CA ASN A 124 -17.57 2.54 8.94
C ASN A 124 -16.05 2.78 8.87
N LEU A 125 -15.24 1.72 9.03
CA LEU A 125 -13.79 1.79 8.86
C LEU A 125 -13.42 2.27 7.45
N LEU A 126 -13.98 1.65 6.40
CA LEU A 126 -13.65 2.02 5.02
C LEU A 126 -14.04 3.46 4.69
N LYS A 127 -15.21 3.93 5.16
CA LYS A 127 -15.62 5.34 5.03
C LYS A 127 -14.63 6.27 5.71
N PHE A 128 -14.23 5.95 6.95
CA PHE A 128 -13.23 6.73 7.68
C PHE A 128 -11.90 6.81 6.93
N LEU A 129 -11.39 5.68 6.43
CA LEU A 129 -10.15 5.65 5.65
C LEU A 129 -10.26 6.49 4.37
N GLY A 130 -11.40 6.44 3.68
CA GLY A 130 -11.67 7.29 2.51
C GLY A 130 -11.67 8.78 2.84
N GLU A 131 -12.44 9.19 3.84
CA GLU A 131 -12.67 10.60 4.16
C GLU A 131 -11.49 11.25 4.90
N GLN A 132 -10.94 10.56 5.90
CA GLN A 132 -9.98 11.14 6.83
C GLN A 132 -8.53 10.94 6.38
N VAL A 133 -8.23 9.85 5.67
CA VAL A 133 -6.86 9.48 5.30
C VAL A 133 -6.61 9.77 3.83
N PHE A 134 -7.37 9.15 2.94
CA PHE A 134 -7.18 9.28 1.49
C PHE A 134 -7.34 10.73 1.04
N GLU A 135 -8.47 11.37 1.35
CA GLU A 135 -8.73 12.76 0.92
C GLU A 135 -7.75 13.75 1.59
N SER A 136 -7.41 13.55 2.86
CA SER A 136 -6.45 14.44 3.53
C SER A 136 -5.05 14.36 2.92
N LEU A 137 -4.53 13.16 2.64
CA LEU A 137 -3.20 13.01 2.04
C LEU A 137 -3.19 13.47 0.57
N ARG A 138 -4.28 13.21 -0.18
CA ARG A 138 -4.44 13.71 -1.55
C ARG A 138 -4.35 15.24 -1.61
N LYS A 139 -5.00 15.94 -0.68
CA LYS A 139 -4.93 17.41 -0.56
C LYS A 139 -3.50 17.90 -0.33
N ILE A 140 -2.73 17.26 0.53
CA ILE A 140 -1.33 17.64 0.79
C ILE A 140 -0.45 17.43 -0.45
N ILE A 141 -0.61 16.31 -1.15
CA ILE A 141 0.13 16.00 -2.38
C ILE A 141 -0.13 17.04 -3.49
N MET A 142 -1.36 17.56 -3.56
CA MET A 142 -1.85 18.52 -4.56
C MET A 142 -1.94 19.96 -4.02
N SER A 143 -1.25 20.26 -2.91
CA SER A 143 -1.39 21.55 -2.24
C SER A 143 -0.65 22.66 -2.98
N ALA A 144 -1.28 23.83 -3.08
CA ALA A 144 -0.64 25.03 -3.65
C ALA A 144 0.64 25.44 -2.91
N PRO A 145 0.72 25.42 -1.56
CA PRO A 145 1.95 25.72 -0.83
C PRO A 145 3.15 24.87 -1.23
N LEU A 146 2.95 23.57 -1.53
CA LEU A 146 4.03 22.70 -1.99
C LEU A 146 4.53 23.10 -3.38
N GLU A 147 3.64 23.51 -4.29
CA GLU A 147 4.04 23.95 -5.62
C GLU A 147 4.71 25.33 -5.59
N ASP A 148 4.17 26.26 -4.80
CA ASP A 148 4.73 27.60 -4.61
C ASP A 148 6.16 27.53 -4.03
N ALA A 149 6.38 26.69 -2.99
CA ALA A 149 7.70 26.47 -2.43
C ALA A 149 8.70 25.94 -3.48
N ARG A 150 8.28 24.99 -4.32
CA ARG A 150 9.11 24.45 -5.41
C ARG A 150 9.45 25.49 -6.47
N MET A 151 8.48 26.36 -6.80
CA MET A 151 8.71 27.46 -7.71
C MET A 151 9.72 28.47 -7.16
N LEU A 152 9.66 28.77 -5.86
CA LEU A 152 10.68 29.60 -5.19
C LEU A 152 12.07 28.95 -5.26
N THR A 153 12.19 27.64 -4.99
CA THR A 153 13.46 26.93 -5.13
C THR A 153 14.01 26.96 -6.56
N TYR A 154 13.15 26.80 -7.57
CA TYR A 154 13.56 26.93 -8.97
C TYR A 154 14.06 28.33 -9.31
N ARG A 155 13.35 29.38 -8.87
CA ARG A 155 13.78 30.78 -9.06
C ARG A 155 15.12 31.03 -8.38
N TYR A 156 15.32 30.51 -7.17
CA TYR A 156 16.58 30.62 -6.45
C TYR A 156 17.75 30.01 -7.25
N GLN A 157 17.57 28.79 -7.79
CA GLN A 157 18.58 28.14 -8.63
C GLN A 157 18.93 28.96 -9.87
N ARG A 158 17.93 29.57 -10.51
CA ARG A 158 18.14 30.43 -11.69
C ARG A 158 18.97 31.67 -11.35
N ILE A 159 18.61 32.40 -10.28
CA ILE A 159 19.36 33.59 -9.86
C ILE A 159 20.78 33.22 -9.44
N ARG A 160 20.98 32.05 -8.81
CA ARG A 160 22.31 31.58 -8.45
C ARG A 160 23.20 31.36 -9.68
N GLN A 161 22.67 30.73 -10.73
CA GLN A 161 23.38 30.56 -12.00
C GLN A 161 23.70 31.90 -12.67
N ASP A 162 22.77 32.84 -12.66
CA ASP A 162 22.99 34.20 -13.16
C ASP A 162 24.11 34.90 -12.36
N MET A 163 24.14 34.73 -11.03
CA MET A 163 25.21 35.23 -10.16
C MET A 163 26.56 34.58 -10.50
N GLU A 164 26.64 33.26 -10.63
CA GLU A 164 27.86 32.53 -11.02
C GLU A 164 28.42 33.04 -12.37
N SER A 165 27.54 33.29 -13.35
CA SER A 165 27.93 33.86 -14.64
C SER A 165 28.47 35.29 -14.51
N GLN A 166 27.83 36.12 -13.67
CA GLN A 166 28.24 37.50 -13.42
C GLN A 166 29.57 37.57 -12.67
N ILE A 167 29.85 36.64 -11.74
CA ILE A 167 31.14 36.51 -11.06
C ILE A 167 32.25 36.27 -12.10
N ALA A 168 32.04 35.32 -13.02
CA ALA A 168 33.00 35.04 -14.08
C ALA A 168 33.23 36.27 -14.99
N ASP A 169 32.20 37.06 -15.25
CA ASP A 169 32.29 38.29 -16.05
C ASP A 169 33.08 39.39 -15.35
N VAL A 170 32.85 39.59 -14.05
CA VAL A 170 33.61 40.52 -13.20
C VAL A 170 35.09 40.12 -13.18
N MET A 171 35.41 38.85 -12.93
CA MET A 171 36.79 38.35 -12.95
C MET A 171 37.49 38.63 -14.29
N ARG A 172 36.82 38.38 -15.43
CA ARG A 172 37.38 38.66 -16.76
C ARG A 172 37.62 40.16 -16.99
N LYS A 173 36.75 41.04 -16.49
CA LYS A 173 36.90 42.50 -16.61
C LYS A 173 37.97 43.05 -15.65
N GLN A 174 38.12 42.48 -14.46
CA GLN A 174 39.18 42.84 -13.49
C GLN A 174 40.58 42.55 -14.04
N LEU A 175 40.76 41.41 -14.72
CA LEU A 175 42.02 41.09 -15.39
C LEU A 175 42.33 42.11 -16.51
N LYS A 176 41.35 42.38 -17.37
CA LYS A 176 41.49 43.36 -18.47
C LYS A 176 41.75 44.80 -17.98
N SER A 177 41.18 45.19 -16.84
CA SER A 177 41.42 46.53 -16.28
C SER A 177 42.81 46.66 -15.67
N LYS A 178 43.36 45.59 -15.08
CA LYS A 178 44.75 45.55 -14.56
C LYS A 178 45.79 45.57 -15.67
N GLU A 179 45.53 44.92 -16.80
CA GLU A 179 46.42 44.90 -17.97
C GLU A 179 46.38 46.22 -18.77
N SER A 180 45.29 46.98 -18.68
CA SER A 180 45.05 48.24 -19.41
C SER A 180 44.98 49.43 -18.44
N SER A 181 46.07 49.69 -17.73
CA SER A 181 46.18 50.63 -16.58
C SER A 181 45.88 52.13 -16.87
N GLY A 182 45.25 52.48 -18.01
CA GLY A 182 44.93 53.87 -18.37
C GLY A 182 43.59 54.07 -19.10
N ASN A 183 42.75 53.03 -19.25
CA ASN A 183 41.49 53.14 -19.99
C ASN A 183 40.28 53.34 -19.05
N ALA A 184 39.80 54.58 -18.95
CA ALA A 184 38.64 54.95 -18.14
C ALA A 184 37.36 54.15 -18.48
N ASP A 185 37.15 53.78 -19.75
CA ASP A 185 35.98 53.00 -20.18
C ASP A 185 35.97 51.58 -19.60
N ASN A 186 37.15 50.97 -19.40
CA ASN A 186 37.26 49.64 -18.81
C ASN A 186 36.93 49.66 -17.31
N SER A 187 37.30 50.74 -16.62
CA SER A 187 36.97 50.96 -15.21
C SER A 187 35.46 51.10 -15.00
N VAL A 188 34.78 51.91 -15.81
CA VAL A 188 33.31 52.09 -15.73
C VAL A 188 32.56 50.79 -16.03
N LYS A 189 32.99 50.03 -17.05
CA LYS A 189 32.40 48.71 -17.41
C LYS A 189 32.59 47.65 -16.33
N LEU A 190 33.66 47.75 -15.55
CA LEU A 190 33.92 46.90 -14.40
C LEU A 190 33.00 47.28 -13.23
N GLN A 191 32.93 48.57 -12.87
CA GLN A 191 32.04 49.05 -11.82
C GLN A 191 30.57 48.68 -12.07
N HIS A 192 30.11 48.82 -13.32
CA HIS A 192 28.76 48.40 -13.69
C HIS A 192 28.55 46.88 -13.50
N ALA A 193 29.56 46.06 -13.82
CA ALA A 193 29.48 44.62 -13.62
C ALA A 193 29.48 44.23 -12.14
N GLU A 194 30.22 44.97 -11.31
CA GLU A 194 30.26 44.79 -9.85
C GLU A 194 28.94 45.24 -9.19
N SER A 195 28.32 46.33 -9.65
CA SER A 195 26.99 46.76 -9.21
C SER A 195 25.95 45.68 -9.48
N LYS A 196 25.89 45.16 -10.72
CA LYS A 196 24.98 44.07 -11.07
C LYS A 196 25.23 42.80 -10.27
N LEU A 197 26.50 42.48 -9.97
CA LEU A 197 26.83 41.36 -9.08
C LEU A 197 26.28 41.58 -7.66
N SER A 198 26.37 42.80 -7.13
CA SER A 198 25.82 43.13 -5.81
C SER A 198 24.29 43.04 -5.77
N GLU A 199 23.59 43.44 -6.84
CA GLU A 199 22.15 43.29 -7.00
C GLU A 199 21.75 41.80 -7.05
N LEU A 200 22.50 40.98 -7.78
CA LEU A 200 22.27 39.53 -7.84
C LEU A 200 22.49 38.85 -6.47
N ARG A 201 23.51 39.27 -5.71
CA ARG A 201 23.74 38.74 -4.35
C ARG A 201 22.61 39.07 -3.38
N THR A 202 22.14 40.32 -3.39
CA THR A 202 21.05 40.74 -2.49
C THR A 202 19.73 40.06 -2.83
N THR A 203 19.40 39.95 -4.13
CA THR A 203 18.21 39.23 -4.60
C THR A 203 18.31 37.73 -4.29
N LEU A 204 19.47 37.10 -4.50
CA LEU A 204 19.70 35.70 -4.15
C LEU A 204 19.51 35.45 -2.65
N SER A 205 20.09 36.31 -1.80
CA SER A 205 19.96 36.19 -0.35
C SER A 205 18.50 36.32 0.12
N ALA A 206 17.75 37.29 -0.42
CA ALA A 206 16.35 37.48 -0.09
C ALA A 206 15.50 36.28 -0.52
N LEU A 207 15.68 35.81 -1.75
CA LEU A 207 14.94 34.68 -2.31
C LEU A 207 15.31 33.36 -1.63
N GLY A 208 16.58 33.18 -1.23
CA GLY A 208 17.04 32.03 -0.47
C GLY A 208 16.33 31.91 0.88
N ARG A 209 16.16 33.03 1.60
CA ARG A 209 15.37 33.04 2.86
C ARG A 209 13.91 32.69 2.62
N GLU A 210 13.28 33.26 1.60
CA GLU A 210 11.87 33.01 1.27
C GLU A 210 11.64 31.54 0.86
N ALA A 211 12.49 31.01 -0.01
CA ALA A 211 12.43 29.62 -0.46
C ALA A 211 12.66 28.65 0.70
N THR A 212 13.60 28.96 1.60
CA THR A 212 13.91 28.11 2.76
C THR A 212 12.73 28.08 3.71
N ALA A 213 12.20 29.24 4.11
CA ALA A 213 11.06 29.33 5.00
C ALA A 213 9.81 28.63 4.43
N ALA A 214 9.54 28.80 3.13
CA ALA A 214 8.43 28.13 2.47
C ALA A 214 8.60 26.60 2.43
N MET A 215 9.80 26.11 2.10
CA MET A 215 10.10 24.68 2.07
C MET A 215 10.05 24.04 3.46
N GLU A 216 10.59 24.70 4.49
CA GLU A 216 10.51 24.24 5.89
C GLU A 216 9.06 24.11 6.36
N ALA A 217 8.23 25.12 6.09
CA ALA A 217 6.80 25.07 6.43
C ALA A 217 6.10 23.88 5.76
N VAL A 218 6.42 23.61 4.49
CA VAL A 218 5.87 22.46 3.75
C VAL A 218 6.36 21.13 4.32
N VAL A 219 7.65 21.01 4.67
CA VAL A 219 8.18 19.79 5.30
C VAL A 219 7.47 19.51 6.62
N VAL A 220 7.35 20.51 7.49
CA VAL A 220 6.66 20.39 8.79
C VAL A 220 5.21 19.96 8.58
N GLN A 221 4.49 20.62 7.67
CA GLN A 221 3.11 20.28 7.36
C GLN A 221 2.96 18.85 6.81
N GLN A 222 3.83 18.44 5.89
CA GLN A 222 3.82 17.09 5.33
C GLN A 222 4.07 16.04 6.41
N GLN A 223 5.08 16.23 7.27
CA GLN A 223 5.39 15.31 8.34
C GLN A 223 4.24 15.19 9.34
N GLN A 224 3.74 16.32 9.83
CA GLN A 224 2.67 16.34 10.82
C GLN A 224 1.39 15.69 10.31
N VAL A 225 0.89 16.14 9.14
CA VAL A 225 -0.34 15.56 8.59
C VAL A 225 -0.18 14.08 8.27
N THR A 226 0.98 13.67 7.74
CA THR A 226 1.20 12.24 7.46
C THR A 226 1.20 11.40 8.73
N PHE A 227 1.89 11.86 9.78
CA PHE A 227 1.90 11.18 11.07
C PHE A 227 0.48 11.09 11.68
N ASP A 228 -0.24 12.21 11.70
CA ASP A 228 -1.62 12.26 12.23
C ASP A 228 -2.55 11.31 11.47
N ARG A 229 -2.37 11.16 10.14
CA ARG A 229 -3.18 10.23 9.33
C ARG A 229 -2.81 8.77 9.58
N LEU A 230 -1.53 8.46 9.76
CA LEU A 230 -1.11 7.11 10.13
C LEU A 230 -1.66 6.72 11.52
N LEU A 231 -1.60 7.63 12.48
CA LEU A 231 -2.18 7.40 13.81
C LEU A 231 -3.70 7.19 13.72
N ALA A 232 -4.40 8.04 12.97
CA ALA A 232 -5.84 7.93 12.75
C ALA A 232 -6.24 6.59 12.11
N MET A 233 -5.45 6.07 11.16
CA MET A 233 -5.65 4.72 10.60
C MET A 233 -5.56 3.66 11.69
N VAL A 234 -4.48 3.68 12.48
CA VAL A 234 -4.26 2.71 13.55
C VAL A 234 -5.39 2.74 14.58
N ASP A 235 -5.83 3.93 14.98
CA ASP A 235 -6.94 4.06 15.94
C ASP A 235 -8.26 3.53 15.36
N ALA A 236 -8.55 3.79 14.08
CA ALA A 236 -9.74 3.30 13.41
C ALA A 236 -9.72 1.77 13.24
N GLU A 237 -8.58 1.20 12.82
CA GLU A 237 -8.38 -0.25 12.72
C GLU A 237 -8.52 -0.92 14.09
N ARG A 238 -7.91 -0.33 15.14
CA ARG A 238 -8.03 -0.85 16.51
C ARG A 238 -9.49 -0.86 16.97
N ALA A 239 -10.22 0.23 16.75
CA ALA A 239 -11.64 0.33 17.11
C ALA A 239 -12.49 -0.71 16.35
N TYR A 240 -12.27 -0.85 15.04
CA TYR A 240 -12.94 -1.87 14.23
C TYR A 240 -12.71 -3.28 14.76
N HIS A 241 -11.46 -3.66 14.99
CA HIS A 241 -11.12 -5.01 15.46
C HIS A 241 -11.65 -5.28 16.87
N GLN A 242 -11.66 -4.28 17.76
CA GLN A 242 -12.27 -4.38 19.08
C GLN A 242 -13.78 -4.60 18.99
N ASN A 243 -14.48 -3.84 18.13
CA ASN A 243 -15.92 -3.99 17.93
C ASN A 243 -16.26 -5.36 17.33
N ALA A 244 -15.52 -5.80 16.31
CA ALA A 244 -15.69 -7.09 15.68
C ALA A 244 -15.47 -8.25 16.67
N ALA A 245 -14.42 -8.19 17.49
CA ALA A 245 -14.17 -9.17 18.54
C ALA A 245 -15.31 -9.18 19.58
N GLY A 246 -15.82 -8.02 19.97
CA GLY A 246 -16.96 -7.91 20.88
C GLY A 246 -18.23 -8.58 20.33
N ILE A 247 -18.51 -8.41 19.03
CA ILE A 247 -19.63 -9.07 18.35
C ILE A 247 -19.45 -10.59 18.36
N LEU A 248 -18.26 -11.07 18.01
CA LEU A 248 -17.96 -12.51 17.96
C LEU A 248 -18.02 -13.17 19.34
N ASN A 249 -17.47 -12.53 20.37
CA ASN A 249 -17.54 -13.06 21.74
C ASN A 249 -19.00 -13.20 22.20
N LYS A 250 -19.82 -12.18 21.95
CA LYS A 250 -21.25 -12.24 22.26
C LYS A 250 -21.97 -13.37 21.52
N LEU A 251 -21.71 -13.52 20.22
CA LEU A 251 -22.28 -14.60 19.41
C LEU A 251 -21.87 -15.97 19.96
N HIS A 252 -20.58 -16.13 20.29
CA HIS A 252 -20.05 -17.37 20.83
C HIS A 252 -20.76 -17.74 22.13
N ASP A 253 -20.89 -16.81 23.07
CA ASP A 253 -21.58 -17.04 24.34
C ASP A 253 -23.05 -17.42 24.11
N GLU A 254 -23.77 -16.72 23.22
CA GLU A 254 -25.15 -17.05 22.85
C GLU A 254 -25.28 -18.47 22.27
N MET A 255 -24.36 -18.88 21.40
CA MET A 255 -24.36 -20.22 20.78
C MET A 255 -24.01 -21.33 21.78
N VAL A 256 -23.05 -21.10 22.68
CA VAL A 256 -22.70 -22.04 23.75
C VAL A 256 -23.85 -22.21 24.73
N HIS A 257 -24.50 -21.12 25.13
CA HIS A 257 -25.70 -21.18 25.96
C HIS A 257 -26.84 -21.93 25.29
N ALA A 258 -27.08 -21.69 23.99
CA ALA A 258 -28.10 -22.40 23.22
C ALA A 258 -27.81 -23.91 23.11
N LYS A 259 -26.54 -24.29 22.99
CA LYS A 259 -26.11 -25.69 22.98
C LYS A 259 -26.44 -26.39 24.30
N HIS A 260 -26.04 -25.80 25.42
CA HIS A 260 -26.28 -26.40 26.73
C HIS A 260 -27.76 -26.48 27.12
N HIS A 261 -28.57 -25.49 26.74
CA HIS A 261 -30.01 -25.53 27.00
C HIS A 261 -30.71 -26.68 26.25
N ASN A 262 -30.30 -26.94 25.02
CA ASN A 262 -30.83 -28.06 24.23
C ASN A 262 -30.30 -29.42 24.69
N GLU A 263 -29.05 -29.51 25.17
CA GLU A 263 -28.52 -30.73 25.80
C GLU A 263 -29.30 -31.06 27.10
N ALA A 264 -29.66 -30.06 27.89
CA ALA A 264 -30.56 -30.24 29.03
C ALA A 264 -31.95 -30.69 28.57
N GLU A 265 -32.54 -30.03 27.55
CA GLU A 265 -33.87 -30.36 27.03
C GLU A 265 -34.05 -31.81 26.57
N ASN A 266 -32.99 -32.42 26.06
CA ASN A 266 -33.01 -33.81 25.60
C ASN A 266 -32.71 -34.83 26.71
N HIS A 267 -32.32 -34.42 27.94
CA HIS A 267 -31.95 -35.36 29.01
C HIS A 267 -33.13 -35.80 29.90
N TYR A 268 -34.33 -35.21 29.75
CA TYR A 268 -35.50 -35.58 30.57
C TYR A 268 -36.36 -36.72 29.99
N ASP A 269 -36.10 -37.18 28.75
CA ASP A 269 -36.93 -38.18 28.07
C ASP A 269 -36.37 -39.62 28.14
N GLU A 270 -35.20 -39.83 28.75
CA GLU A 270 -34.51 -41.13 28.75
C GLU A 270 -34.56 -41.87 30.10
N THR A 271 -35.61 -41.66 30.91
CA THR A 271 -35.85 -42.50 32.09
C THR A 271 -37.34 -42.58 32.47
N SER A 272 -38.15 -43.30 31.68
CA SER A 272 -39.27 -44.10 32.20
C SER A 272 -40.05 -44.75 31.05
N SER A 273 -39.74 -46.01 30.73
CA SER A 273 -40.76 -47.08 30.65
C SER A 273 -40.15 -48.41 30.20
N GLU A 274 -40.02 -49.35 31.13
CA GLU A 274 -40.00 -50.78 30.84
C GLU A 274 -41.40 -51.41 31.09
N PRO A 275 -41.70 -52.59 30.50
CA PRO A 275 -42.98 -52.89 29.88
C PRO A 275 -43.91 -53.78 30.72
N LYS A 276 -45.21 -53.81 30.36
CA LYS A 276 -46.15 -54.87 30.76
C LYS A 276 -46.99 -55.36 29.57
N THR A 277 -46.83 -56.64 29.24
CA THR A 277 -47.81 -57.46 28.50
C THR A 277 -48.90 -57.96 29.46
N PRO A 278 -50.13 -58.31 29.00
CA PRO A 278 -50.38 -59.70 28.58
C PRO A 278 -51.33 -59.91 27.38
N ALA A 279 -51.15 -61.10 26.78
CA ALA A 279 -51.96 -61.98 25.89
C ALA A 279 -53.51 -61.87 25.93
N GLN A 280 -54.35 -62.40 25.01
CA GLN A 280 -54.29 -63.21 23.77
C GLN A 280 -55.70 -63.25 23.11
N ASP A 281 -55.79 -63.97 21.98
CA ASP A 281 -56.93 -64.54 21.21
C ASP A 281 -57.46 -63.77 19.99
N SER A 282 -57.48 -64.26 18.73
CA SER A 282 -57.31 -65.55 17.99
C SER A 282 -58.62 -65.90 17.26
N GLN A 283 -58.64 -65.83 15.93
CA GLN A 283 -59.22 -66.78 14.93
C GLN A 283 -59.50 -66.04 13.60
N SER A 284 -58.74 -66.31 12.53
CA SER A 284 -58.86 -67.40 11.52
C SER A 284 -59.94 -67.06 10.47
N THR A 285 -59.79 -67.21 9.15
CA THR A 285 -59.17 -68.26 8.31
C THR A 285 -59.23 -67.84 6.82
N SER A 286 -58.36 -68.45 6.00
CA SER A 286 -58.53 -68.89 4.57
C SER A 286 -58.77 -67.82 3.48
N GLU A 287 -58.26 -67.91 2.24
CA GLU A 287 -57.48 -68.92 1.48
C GLU A 287 -57.01 -68.28 0.14
N ASP A 288 -56.03 -68.93 -0.49
CA ASP A 288 -55.33 -68.56 -1.74
C ASP A 288 -56.19 -68.56 -3.03
N HIS A 289 -55.79 -67.76 -4.05
CA HIS A 289 -55.48 -68.25 -5.41
C HIS A 289 -54.99 -67.18 -6.44
N ILE A 290 -53.78 -67.42 -6.97
CA ILE A 290 -53.33 -67.44 -8.39
C ILE A 290 -53.46 -66.20 -9.33
N SER A 291 -52.26 -65.67 -9.66
CA SER A 291 -51.67 -65.34 -10.98
C SER A 291 -52.26 -64.22 -11.86
N THR A 292 -51.40 -63.33 -12.37
CA THR A 292 -51.08 -63.18 -13.81
C THR A 292 -50.10 -62.01 -14.11
N LYS A 293 -48.87 -62.38 -14.50
CA LYS A 293 -48.03 -61.92 -15.64
C LYS A 293 -47.47 -60.47 -15.81
N ILE A 294 -46.13 -60.47 -16.01
CA ILE A 294 -45.32 -59.87 -17.12
C ILE A 294 -45.18 -58.34 -17.13
N GLY A 295 -44.01 -57.70 -17.29
CA GLY A 295 -42.65 -58.14 -17.62
C GLY A 295 -41.76 -56.93 -17.92
N GLU A 296 -40.45 -57.08 -17.69
CA GLU A 296 -39.37 -56.22 -18.21
C GLU A 296 -39.17 -56.45 -19.72
N PRO A 297 -38.63 -55.50 -20.52
CA PRO A 297 -37.18 -55.59 -20.82
C PRO A 297 -36.43 -54.28 -21.18
N THR A 298 -35.17 -54.24 -20.74
CA THR A 298 -33.88 -53.98 -21.44
C THR A 298 -33.77 -53.25 -22.80
N ARG A 299 -32.95 -52.18 -22.78
CA ARG A 299 -31.82 -51.74 -23.68
C ARG A 299 -31.94 -51.79 -25.21
N ASN A 300 -31.57 -50.69 -25.90
CA ASN A 300 -30.58 -50.65 -27.00
C ASN A 300 -30.16 -49.21 -27.40
N GLU A 301 -28.84 -49.06 -27.60
CA GLU A 301 -28.11 -47.95 -28.24
C GLU A 301 -28.49 -47.87 -29.74
N THR A 302 -28.49 -46.75 -30.46
CA THR A 302 -27.32 -46.05 -31.04
C THR A 302 -27.85 -44.94 -31.98
N SER A 303 -27.27 -43.73 -31.99
CA SER A 303 -26.85 -42.97 -33.19
C SER A 303 -26.46 -41.52 -32.87
N GLU A 304 -25.23 -41.15 -33.24
CA GLU A 304 -24.69 -39.78 -33.24
C GLU A 304 -25.35 -38.88 -34.31
N PRO A 305 -25.03 -37.56 -34.34
CA PRO A 305 -23.91 -37.16 -35.18
C PRO A 305 -22.93 -36.15 -34.55
N THR A 306 -21.69 -36.34 -34.99
CA THR A 306 -20.44 -35.56 -34.91
C THR A 306 -20.59 -34.06 -35.22
N ARG A 307 -19.83 -33.19 -34.52
CA ARG A 307 -18.85 -32.23 -35.14
C ARG A 307 -18.09 -31.34 -34.11
N ASN A 308 -16.81 -31.69 -33.94
CA ASN A 308 -15.58 -30.85 -33.82
C ASN A 308 -15.32 -29.93 -32.62
N GLY A 309 -14.14 -30.12 -32.00
CA GLY A 309 -13.38 -29.03 -31.37
C GLY A 309 -12.32 -29.41 -30.32
N GLN A 310 -11.23 -30.04 -30.75
CA GLN A 310 -9.85 -30.03 -30.18
C GLN A 310 -9.61 -29.78 -28.68
N GLU A 311 -9.31 -30.88 -27.99
CA GLU A 311 -8.13 -31.17 -27.15
C GLU A 311 -7.03 -30.10 -27.02
N VAL A 312 -6.64 -29.78 -25.78
CA VAL A 312 -5.22 -29.64 -25.40
C VAL A 312 -5.01 -30.15 -23.98
N ASP A 313 -4.24 -31.22 -23.88
CA ASP A 313 -3.74 -31.83 -22.66
C ASP A 313 -2.60 -30.97 -22.07
N TYR A 314 -2.58 -30.76 -20.75
CA TYR A 314 -1.42 -30.16 -20.07
C TYR A 314 -1.05 -31.02 -18.85
N VAL A 315 -0.04 -31.87 -19.07
CA VAL A 315 0.78 -32.46 -18.02
C VAL A 315 1.72 -31.38 -17.48
N GLY A 316 1.65 -31.12 -16.18
CA GLY A 316 2.46 -30.13 -15.48
C GLY A 316 2.63 -30.50 -14.02
N GLU A 317 3.48 -31.49 -13.78
CA GLU A 317 3.91 -32.00 -12.48
C GLU A 317 4.58 -30.89 -11.64
N VAL A 318 3.99 -30.51 -10.50
CA VAL A 318 4.66 -29.73 -9.46
C VAL A 318 4.89 -30.64 -8.26
N ARG A 319 6.15 -31.02 -8.06
CA ARG A 319 6.64 -31.69 -6.84
C ARG A 319 6.40 -30.79 -5.63
N MET A 320 5.56 -31.25 -4.72
CA MET A 320 5.51 -30.80 -3.32
C MET A 320 6.59 -31.56 -2.53
N PRO A 321 7.53 -30.90 -1.83
CA PRO A 321 8.18 -31.53 -0.69
C PRO A 321 7.33 -31.28 0.57
N PHE A 322 7.53 -32.15 1.56
CA PHE A 322 6.98 -32.15 2.93
C PHE A 322 5.72 -32.99 3.17
N ALA A 323 6.02 -34.24 3.53
CA ALA A 323 5.15 -35.12 4.31
C ALA A 323 4.93 -34.56 5.73
N PRO A 324 3.84 -34.96 6.41
CA PRO A 324 3.32 -34.27 7.58
C PRO A 324 4.02 -34.75 8.85
N HIS A 325 4.60 -33.83 9.61
CA HIS A 325 4.76 -34.06 11.04
C HIS A 325 3.51 -33.57 11.75
N THR A 326 2.86 -34.53 12.38
CA THR A 326 1.73 -34.44 13.30
C THR A 326 1.77 -33.18 14.17
N MET A 327 0.91 -32.22 13.85
CA MET A 327 0.50 -31.19 14.78
C MET A 327 -1.02 -31.22 14.85
N MET A 328 -1.53 -31.89 15.89
CA MET A 328 -2.93 -31.82 16.29
C MET A 328 -3.20 -30.38 16.73
N ILE A 329 -3.80 -29.57 15.84
CA ILE A 329 -4.33 -28.25 16.18
C ILE A 329 -5.80 -28.25 15.79
N THR A 330 -6.63 -28.44 16.81
CA THR A 330 -8.06 -28.16 16.82
C THR A 330 -8.26 -26.65 16.78
N GLU A 331 -8.79 -26.12 15.67
CA GLU A 331 -9.62 -24.89 15.52
C GLU A 331 -9.44 -24.27 14.12
N PRO A 332 -10.47 -24.24 13.25
CA PRO A 332 -10.41 -23.61 11.93
C PRO A 332 -10.39 -22.07 11.94
N SER A 333 -10.47 -21.44 13.12
CA SER A 333 -10.52 -19.98 13.32
C SER A 333 -9.17 -19.27 13.13
N GLN A 334 -8.05 -20.00 13.13
CA GLN A 334 -6.72 -19.41 12.90
C GLN A 334 -6.37 -19.22 11.42
N TYR A 335 -7.09 -19.85 10.50
CA TYR A 335 -6.80 -19.74 9.06
C TYR A 335 -7.16 -18.37 8.49
N LEU A 336 -8.21 -17.70 8.96
CA LEU A 336 -8.59 -16.38 8.47
C LEU A 336 -7.61 -15.28 8.92
N PHE A 337 -7.02 -15.44 10.11
CA PHE A 337 -6.00 -14.53 10.64
C PHE A 337 -4.66 -14.69 9.90
N PHE A 338 -4.30 -15.94 9.55
CA PHE A 338 -3.12 -16.20 8.73
C PHE A 338 -3.27 -15.72 7.28
N ILE A 339 -4.46 -15.80 6.66
CA ILE A 339 -4.67 -15.30 5.30
C ILE A 339 -4.52 -13.77 5.22
N LEU A 340 -4.95 -13.03 6.25
CA LEU A 340 -4.79 -11.58 6.29
C LEU A 340 -3.34 -11.14 6.62
N LEU A 341 -2.62 -11.86 7.48
CA LEU A 341 -1.20 -11.57 7.73
C LEU A 341 -0.28 -11.96 6.57
N HIS A 342 -0.57 -13.05 5.84
CA HIS A 342 0.30 -13.49 4.75
C HIS A 342 0.21 -12.61 3.49
N TYR A 343 -0.90 -11.90 3.29
CA TYR A 343 -1.02 -10.95 2.17
C TYR A 343 -0.28 -9.61 2.40
N CYS A 344 0.10 -9.29 3.64
CA CYS A 344 0.89 -8.08 3.94
C CYS A 344 2.41 -8.28 3.93
N SER A 345 2.92 -9.52 3.82
CA SER A 345 4.37 -9.81 3.84
C SER A 345 4.98 -10.21 2.49
N ALA A 346 4.25 -10.05 1.38
CA ALA A 346 4.72 -10.45 0.04
C ALA A 346 4.65 -9.34 -1.03
N LEU A 347 4.78 -8.06 -0.64
CA LEU A 347 4.97 -6.93 -1.56
C LEU A 347 5.94 -5.89 -1.02
#